data_AF-A0A1Y1KVA5-F1
#
_entry.id   AF-A0A1Y1KVA5-F1
#
_cell.length_a   1.000
_cell.length_b   1.000
_cell.length_c   1.000
_cell.angle_alpha   90.00
_cell.angle_beta   90.00
_cell.angle_gamma   90.00
#
_symmetry.space_group_name_H-M   'P 1'
#
loop_
_entity.id
_entity.type
_entity.pdbx_description
1 polymer ?
#
loop_
_entity_poly.entity_id
_entity_poly.type
_entity_poly.pdbx_seq_one_letter_code
_entity_poly.pdbx_strand_id
1 'polypeptide(L)'
;MCENKTYPRNWWLAFGVICFLTLATRFYKVQEPAHVCWDETHFGKMGSWYINRTFFFDVHPPLGKMLIGLAGYVTGYDGTFPFDKPGDKYYNTSYIGMRVFCTAVGATIVPMSFLIVDEMTHSVTAALFSSLLILLDVGLITLTQYILLDPLLLCFLMGSILGAIKVSSDSTREFSFRWYSWLIFTGLMLSCCISVKFVGLFAVMLVGLITISDLWRILGDLTRPVTVTLKHLIARAICLIIWPILLYVTFFYIHLAVLNRSGNGDGFYSSAFQSQLIGNSLHNASMPHLVAYGAVVTLKNHRTGGGYLHSHYHLYPDGIGAKQQQITTYTHKDDNNKWIIYKYNTNDVKGVTIVRSGDLVRFVHLPTKRNLHSHKEQAPITKKHFQVTGYGEVNLN
;
A
#
# COMPACT_ATOMS: atom_id res chain seq x y z
N MET A 1 -6.22 -11.94 -43.98
CA MET A 1 -5.16 -12.96 -43.88
C MET A 1 -4.22 -12.53 -42.77
N CYS A 2 -4.29 -13.12 -41.58
CA CYS A 2 -3.21 -12.97 -40.59
C CYS A 2 -2.29 -14.16 -40.81
N GLU A 3 -1.23 -13.97 -41.58
CA GLU A 3 -0.14 -14.94 -41.63
C GLU A 3 0.47 -15.06 -40.23
N ASN A 4 0.80 -16.28 -39.80
CA ASN A 4 1.66 -16.46 -38.63
C ASN A 4 2.96 -15.70 -38.94
N LYS A 5 3.20 -14.57 -38.27
CA LYS A 5 4.41 -13.75 -38.40
C LYS A 5 5.63 -14.64 -38.11
N THR A 6 6.26 -15.17 -39.16
CA THR A 6 7.47 -15.97 -39.05
C THR A 6 8.65 -15.02 -38.93
N TYR A 7 9.18 -14.90 -37.72
CA TYR A 7 10.34 -14.08 -37.47
C TYR A 7 11.57 -14.65 -38.19
N PRO A 8 12.36 -13.82 -38.89
CA PRO A 8 13.58 -14.27 -39.55
C PRO A 8 14.60 -14.75 -38.50
N ARG A 9 15.51 -15.65 -38.89
CA ARG A 9 16.58 -16.15 -38.00
C ARG A 9 17.37 -15.04 -37.30
N ASN A 10 17.59 -13.92 -37.99
CA ASN A 10 18.30 -12.77 -37.46
C ASN A 10 17.58 -12.12 -36.26
N TRP A 11 16.24 -12.14 -36.24
CA TRP A 11 15.45 -11.64 -35.12
C TRP A 11 15.67 -12.48 -33.87
N TRP A 12 15.60 -13.80 -34.00
CA TRP A 12 15.82 -14.73 -32.88
C TRP A 12 17.25 -14.64 -32.34
N LEU A 13 18.23 -14.46 -33.23
CA LEU A 13 19.62 -14.26 -32.83
C LEU A 13 19.78 -12.93 -32.08
N ALA A 14 19.24 -11.83 -32.60
CA ALA A 14 19.26 -10.52 -31.96
C ALA A 14 18.62 -10.55 -30.56
N PHE A 15 17.41 -11.08 -30.46
CA PHE A 15 16.69 -11.22 -29.20
C PHE A 15 17.42 -12.13 -28.22
N GLY A 16 17.94 -13.27 -28.68
CA GLY A 16 18.72 -14.21 -27.88
C GLY A 16 19.99 -13.57 -27.29
N VAL A 17 20.71 -12.77 -28.09
CA VAL A 17 21.88 -12.01 -27.63
C VAL A 17 21.48 -10.99 -26.57
N ILE A 18 20.40 -10.24 -26.77
CA ILE A 18 19.90 -9.27 -25.77
C ILE A 18 19.52 -9.97 -24.46
N CYS A 19 18.81 -11.10 -24.51
CA CYS A 19 18.47 -11.88 -23.33
C CYS A 19 19.72 -12.39 -22.60
N PHE A 20 20.70 -12.93 -23.34
CA PHE A 20 21.96 -13.39 -22.77
C PHE A 20 22.73 -12.26 -22.08
N LEU A 21 22.91 -11.13 -22.78
CA LEU A 21 23.60 -9.96 -22.23
C LEU A 21 22.87 -9.40 -21.00
N THR A 22 21.53 -9.42 -21.01
CA THR A 22 20.74 -8.99 -19.86
C THR A 22 20.99 -9.89 -18.64
N LEU A 23 21.01 -11.21 -18.83
CA LEU A 23 21.33 -12.11 -17.72
C LEU A 23 22.77 -11.89 -17.22
N ALA A 24 23.72 -11.73 -18.14
CA ALA A 24 25.12 -11.51 -17.79
C ALA A 24 25.34 -10.21 -17.02
N THR A 25 24.69 -9.11 -17.39
CA THR A 25 24.87 -7.81 -16.73
C THR A 25 24.05 -7.68 -15.45
N ARG A 26 22.77 -8.07 -15.45
CA ARG A 26 21.87 -7.87 -14.30
C ARG A 26 22.25 -8.76 -13.12
N PHE A 27 22.68 -9.99 -13.38
CA PHE A 27 23.07 -10.94 -12.33
C PHE A 27 24.54 -10.84 -11.92
N TYR A 28 25.32 -9.95 -12.55
CA TYR A 28 26.69 -9.74 -12.15
C TYR A 28 26.75 -9.15 -10.73
N LYS A 29 27.39 -9.88 -9.81
CA LYS A 29 27.66 -9.44 -8.44
C LYS A 29 26.43 -9.01 -7.62
N VAL A 30 25.27 -9.62 -7.81
CA VAL A 30 24.03 -9.33 -7.05
C VAL A 30 24.20 -9.47 -5.52
N GLN A 31 25.12 -10.33 -5.09
CA GLN A 31 25.42 -10.51 -3.66
C GLN A 31 26.23 -9.34 -3.07
N GLU A 32 26.94 -8.60 -3.90
CA GLU A 32 27.73 -7.43 -3.51
C GLU A 32 26.89 -6.14 -3.66
N PRO A 33 26.96 -5.21 -2.70
CA PRO A 33 27.62 -5.32 -1.40
C PRO A 33 26.80 -6.17 -0.40
N ALA A 34 27.49 -6.90 0.48
CA ALA A 34 26.88 -7.73 1.54
C ALA A 34 26.43 -6.92 2.78
N HIS A 35 25.82 -5.77 2.53
CA HIS A 35 25.19 -4.92 3.55
C HIS A 35 23.91 -4.30 3.00
N VAL A 36 23.05 -3.85 3.91
CA VAL A 36 21.77 -3.20 3.58
C VAL A 36 22.02 -1.88 2.85
N CYS A 37 21.44 -1.74 1.67
CA CYS A 37 21.47 -0.50 0.90
C CYS A 37 20.22 0.36 1.12
N TRP A 38 20.28 1.63 0.73
CA TRP A 38 19.23 2.67 0.76
C TRP A 38 17.84 2.22 1.29
N ASP A 39 16.93 1.82 0.41
CA ASP A 39 15.54 1.46 0.73
C ASP A 39 15.33 -0.03 1.01
N GLU A 40 16.41 -0.84 1.00
CA GLU A 40 16.33 -2.23 1.49
C GLU A 40 15.97 -2.24 2.99
N THR A 41 16.33 -1.18 3.72
CA THR A 41 15.90 -0.92 5.10
C THR A 41 14.38 -0.97 5.26
N HIS A 42 13.63 -0.43 4.30
CA HIS A 42 12.18 -0.38 4.33
C HIS A 42 11.58 -1.67 3.79
N PHE A 43 11.91 -2.07 2.56
CA PHE A 43 11.24 -3.19 1.90
C PHE A 43 11.67 -4.55 2.43
N GLY A 44 12.92 -4.69 2.89
CA GLY A 44 13.38 -5.89 3.61
C GLY A 44 12.68 -6.05 4.96
N LYS A 45 12.53 -4.94 5.72
CA LYS A 45 11.75 -4.90 6.97
C LYS A 45 10.29 -5.28 6.75
N MET A 46 9.67 -4.75 5.70
CA MET A 46 8.30 -5.10 5.32
C MET A 46 8.16 -6.57 4.90
N GLY A 47 9.12 -7.11 4.15
CA GLY A 47 9.17 -8.54 3.84
C GLY A 47 9.22 -9.41 5.09
N SER A 48 10.00 -8.99 6.09
CA SER A 48 10.09 -9.63 7.41
C SER A 48 8.74 -9.62 8.15
N TRP A 49 8.01 -8.51 8.09
CA TRP A 49 6.67 -8.40 8.68
C TRP A 49 5.65 -9.35 8.04
N TYR A 50 5.72 -9.59 6.73
CA TYR A 50 4.88 -10.60 6.09
C TYR A 50 5.18 -12.02 6.56
N ILE A 51 6.46 -12.37 6.70
CA ILE A 51 6.88 -13.69 7.19
C ILE A 51 6.42 -13.88 8.64
N ASN A 52 6.60 -12.85 9.48
CA ASN A 52 6.19 -12.86 10.88
C ASN A 52 4.68 -12.66 11.08
N ARG A 53 3.94 -12.35 10.02
CA ARG A 53 2.50 -12.02 10.02
C ARG A 53 2.14 -10.80 10.88
N THR A 54 3.09 -9.91 11.13
CA THR A 54 2.90 -8.71 11.97
C THR A 54 2.35 -7.56 11.16
N PHE A 55 1.23 -7.01 11.59
CA PHE A 55 0.56 -5.93 10.89
C PHE A 55 1.38 -4.63 10.91
N PHE A 56 1.46 -3.97 9.76
CA PHE A 56 2.15 -2.69 9.59
C PHE A 56 1.37 -1.77 8.66
N PHE A 57 1.65 -0.47 8.74
CA PHE A 57 1.08 0.53 7.86
C PHE A 57 2.17 1.04 6.90
N ASP A 58 1.83 1.16 5.62
CA ASP A 58 2.69 1.75 4.61
C ASP A 58 1.88 2.51 3.56
N VAL A 59 2.51 3.51 2.93
CA VAL A 59 1.88 4.35 1.90
C VAL A 59 1.67 3.62 0.58
N HIS A 60 2.48 2.60 0.27
CA HIS A 60 2.39 1.88 -1.00
C HIS A 60 1.48 0.65 -0.86
N PRO A 61 0.75 0.29 -1.93
CA PRO A 61 0.00 -0.96 -1.99
C PRO A 61 0.86 -2.23 -1.76
N PRO A 62 0.24 -3.37 -1.42
CA PRO A 62 0.94 -4.46 -0.74
C PRO A 62 1.67 -5.43 -1.66
N LEU A 63 1.32 -5.54 -2.96
CA LEU A 63 1.74 -6.64 -3.83
C LEU A 63 3.27 -6.78 -3.89
N GLY A 64 3.98 -5.68 -4.13
CA GLY A 64 5.43 -5.76 -4.30
C GLY A 64 6.14 -6.26 -3.04
N LYS A 65 5.69 -5.81 -1.87
CA LYS A 65 6.23 -6.24 -0.58
C LYS A 65 5.87 -7.68 -0.25
N MET A 66 4.65 -8.11 -0.60
CA MET A 66 4.23 -9.51 -0.45
C MET A 66 5.10 -10.43 -1.31
N LEU A 67 5.40 -10.04 -2.54
CA LEU A 67 6.26 -10.82 -3.44
C LEU A 67 7.71 -10.88 -2.96
N ILE A 68 8.26 -9.77 -2.44
CA ILE A 68 9.59 -9.75 -1.81
C ILE A 68 9.62 -10.65 -0.57
N GLY A 69 8.62 -10.55 0.30
CA GLY A 69 8.49 -11.41 1.48
C GLY A 69 8.35 -12.89 1.11
N LEU A 70 7.57 -13.21 0.08
CA LEU A 70 7.43 -14.56 -0.47
C LEU A 70 8.75 -15.09 -1.01
N ALA A 71 9.50 -14.27 -1.76
CA ALA A 71 10.81 -14.64 -2.27
C ALA A 71 11.79 -14.95 -1.13
N GLY A 72 11.81 -14.13 -0.08
CA GLY A 72 12.56 -14.41 1.14
C GLY A 72 12.16 -15.74 1.78
N TYR A 73 10.87 -15.93 2.02
CA TYR A 73 10.35 -17.15 2.65
C TYR A 73 10.73 -18.43 1.89
N VAL A 74 10.54 -18.44 0.56
CA VAL A 74 10.86 -19.61 -0.28
C VAL A 74 12.35 -19.89 -0.36
N THR A 75 13.20 -18.87 -0.16
CA THR A 75 14.66 -18.99 -0.21
C THR A 75 15.33 -19.15 1.16
N GLY A 76 14.52 -19.34 2.22
CA GLY A 76 15.02 -19.66 3.57
C GLY A 76 15.36 -18.45 4.43
N TYR A 77 14.82 -17.27 4.13
CA TYR A 77 14.82 -16.14 5.07
C TYR A 77 13.72 -16.32 6.11
N ASP A 78 14.07 -16.12 7.38
CA ASP A 78 13.23 -16.40 8.55
C ASP A 78 12.45 -15.17 9.07
N GLY A 79 12.70 -13.98 8.52
CA GLY A 79 12.02 -12.74 8.96
C GLY A 79 12.62 -12.12 10.22
N THR A 80 13.79 -12.54 10.70
CA THR A 80 14.36 -12.07 11.98
C THR A 80 15.31 -10.88 11.83
N PHE A 81 15.87 -10.66 10.64
CA PHE A 81 16.83 -9.59 10.42
C PHE A 81 16.15 -8.21 10.45
N PRO A 82 16.68 -7.24 11.22
CA PRO A 82 15.93 -6.03 11.54
C PRO A 82 15.87 -5.00 10.41
N PHE A 83 16.84 -4.96 9.48
CA PHE A 83 16.91 -3.94 8.42
C PHE A 83 16.82 -2.50 8.97
N ASP A 84 17.69 -2.13 9.91
CA ASP A 84 17.56 -0.85 10.63
C ASP A 84 18.16 0.34 9.88
N LYS A 85 19.40 0.22 9.41
CA LYS A 85 20.06 1.33 8.71
C LYS A 85 20.91 0.85 7.53
N PRO A 86 21.15 1.72 6.53
CA PRO A 86 22.08 1.41 5.47
C PRO A 86 23.48 1.14 6.03
N GLY A 87 24.16 0.13 5.48
CA GLY A 87 25.49 -0.32 5.92
C GLY A 87 25.47 -1.46 6.94
N ASP A 88 24.30 -1.84 7.49
CA ASP A 88 24.19 -3.02 8.35
C ASP A 88 24.57 -4.29 7.57
N LYS A 89 25.53 -5.05 8.10
CA LYS A 89 25.98 -6.29 7.46
C LYS A 89 24.95 -7.40 7.65
N TYR A 90 24.73 -8.20 6.61
CA TYR A 90 23.76 -9.31 6.67
C TYR A 90 24.24 -10.50 7.51
N TYR A 91 25.55 -10.63 7.76
CA TYR A 91 26.14 -11.79 8.45
C TYR A 91 25.64 -13.12 7.85
N ASN A 92 24.96 -13.96 8.63
CA ASN A 92 24.44 -15.26 8.20
C ASN A 92 22.97 -15.21 7.73
N THR A 93 22.44 -14.02 7.43
CA THR A 93 21.04 -13.84 6.99
C THR A 93 20.86 -14.24 5.52
N SER A 94 19.83 -15.03 5.22
CA SER A 94 19.48 -15.46 3.85
C SER A 94 18.82 -14.36 2.99
N TYR A 95 19.46 -13.21 2.80
CA TYR A 95 18.88 -12.08 2.02
C TYR A 95 18.98 -12.27 0.48
N ILE A 96 19.91 -13.11 0.02
CA ILE A 96 20.29 -13.24 -1.40
C ILE A 96 19.08 -13.56 -2.28
N GLY A 97 18.18 -14.43 -1.82
CA GLY A 97 17.00 -14.82 -2.58
C GLY A 97 16.07 -13.65 -2.90
N MET A 98 15.96 -12.66 -2.01
CA MET A 98 15.17 -11.45 -2.27
C MET A 98 15.82 -10.59 -3.37
N ARG A 99 17.15 -10.38 -3.32
CA ARG A 99 17.86 -9.63 -4.36
C ARG A 99 17.81 -10.33 -5.72
N VAL A 100 18.02 -11.64 -5.74
CA VAL A 100 17.93 -12.46 -6.95
C VAL A 100 16.52 -12.38 -7.54
N PHE A 101 15.47 -12.39 -6.71
CA PHE A 101 14.10 -12.22 -7.17
C PHE A 101 13.86 -10.83 -7.79
N CYS A 102 14.24 -9.75 -7.11
CA CYS A 102 14.15 -8.38 -7.66
C CYS A 102 14.94 -8.25 -8.97
N THR A 103 16.14 -8.83 -9.02
CA THR A 103 16.99 -8.87 -10.21
C THR A 103 16.33 -9.63 -11.35
N ALA A 104 15.73 -10.79 -11.09
CA ALA A 104 15.06 -11.61 -12.09
C ALA A 104 13.85 -10.90 -12.70
N VAL A 105 13.04 -10.25 -11.86
CA VAL A 105 11.89 -9.46 -12.31
C VAL A 105 12.36 -8.23 -13.09
N GLY A 106 13.35 -7.51 -12.58
CA GLY A 106 13.95 -6.35 -13.26
C GLY A 106 14.64 -6.70 -14.58
N ALA A 107 15.23 -7.89 -14.70
CA ALA A 107 15.87 -8.36 -15.94
C ALA A 107 14.87 -8.52 -17.09
N THR A 108 13.57 -8.63 -16.83
CA THR A 108 12.55 -8.69 -17.90
C THR A 108 12.36 -7.38 -18.65
N ILE A 109 12.78 -6.24 -18.08
CA ILE A 109 12.61 -4.89 -18.65
C ILE A 109 13.30 -4.77 -20.02
N VAL A 110 14.52 -5.30 -20.15
CA VAL A 110 15.32 -5.17 -21.38
C VAL A 110 14.70 -6.00 -22.52
N PRO A 111 14.39 -7.32 -22.35
CA PRO A 111 13.67 -8.08 -23.37
C PRO A 111 12.30 -7.49 -23.72
N MET A 112 11.53 -7.00 -22.74
CA MET A 112 10.24 -6.37 -23.03
C MET A 112 10.39 -5.11 -23.88
N SER A 113 11.43 -4.29 -23.65
CA SER A 113 11.70 -3.12 -24.51
C SER A 113 11.99 -3.51 -25.96
N PHE A 114 12.77 -4.56 -26.18
CA PHE A 114 13.00 -5.09 -27.52
C PHE A 114 11.69 -5.48 -28.19
N LEU A 115 10.83 -6.25 -27.49
CA LEU A 115 9.54 -6.70 -28.03
C LEU A 115 8.56 -5.54 -28.30
N ILE A 116 8.55 -4.53 -27.44
CA ILE A 116 7.74 -3.32 -27.57
C ILE A 116 8.13 -2.56 -28.85
N VAL A 117 9.42 -2.24 -29.00
CA VAL A 117 9.90 -1.43 -30.12
C VAL A 117 9.85 -2.19 -31.43
N ASP A 118 10.14 -3.49 -31.43
CA ASP A 118 9.95 -4.36 -32.61
C ASP A 118 8.49 -4.39 -33.05
N GLU A 119 7.54 -4.48 -32.12
CA GLU A 119 6.13 -4.48 -32.47
C GLU A 119 5.67 -3.12 -33.01
N MET A 120 6.19 -2.01 -32.49
CA MET A 120 5.84 -0.66 -32.95
C MET A 120 6.47 -0.27 -34.29
N THR A 121 7.71 -0.70 -34.55
CA THR A 121 8.52 -0.22 -35.68
C THR A 121 8.74 -1.27 -36.77
N HIS A 122 8.52 -2.55 -36.44
CA HIS A 122 8.85 -3.70 -37.29
C HIS A 122 10.32 -3.72 -37.75
N SER A 123 11.20 -3.11 -36.96
CA SER A 123 12.63 -2.99 -37.26
C SER A 123 13.47 -3.61 -36.15
N VAL A 124 14.21 -4.67 -36.50
CA VAL A 124 15.15 -5.34 -35.58
C VAL A 124 16.25 -4.39 -35.13
N THR A 125 16.70 -3.48 -35.99
CA THR A 125 17.75 -2.51 -35.64
C THR A 125 17.26 -1.50 -34.62
N ALA A 126 16.02 -1.01 -34.74
CA ALA A 126 15.42 -0.10 -33.77
C ALA A 126 15.21 -0.81 -32.41
N ALA A 127 14.73 -2.05 -32.42
CA ALA A 127 14.55 -2.86 -31.22
C ALA A 127 15.88 -3.19 -30.51
N LEU A 128 16.92 -3.53 -31.27
CA LEU A 128 18.28 -3.69 -30.75
C LEU A 128 18.79 -2.41 -30.12
N PHE A 129 18.62 -1.27 -30.80
CA PHE A 129 19.08 0.01 -30.29
C PHE A 129 18.38 0.41 -28.99
N SER A 130 17.04 0.29 -28.90
CA SER A 130 16.32 0.63 -27.67
C SER A 130 16.70 -0.28 -26.50
N SER A 131 16.82 -1.57 -26.75
CA SER A 131 17.20 -2.54 -25.71
C SER A 131 18.64 -2.34 -25.24
N LEU A 132 19.58 -1.98 -26.13
CA LEU A 132 20.95 -1.64 -25.76
C LEU A 132 21.02 -0.38 -24.89
N LEU A 133 20.23 0.66 -25.18
CA LEU A 133 20.18 1.87 -24.34
C LEU A 133 19.75 1.55 -22.90
N ILE A 134 18.71 0.72 -22.74
CA ILE A 134 18.20 0.31 -21.42
C ILE A 134 19.15 -0.70 -20.76
N LEU A 135 19.78 -1.59 -21.52
CA LEU A 135 20.76 -2.56 -21.03
C LEU A 135 21.96 -1.86 -20.39
N LEU A 136 22.45 -0.79 -21.02
CA LEU A 136 23.64 -0.05 -20.62
C LEU A 136 23.34 1.10 -19.63
N ASP A 137 22.09 1.29 -19.24
CA ASP A 137 21.69 2.28 -18.24
C ASP A 137 22.12 1.83 -16.84
N VAL A 138 23.11 2.54 -16.28
CA VAL A 138 23.69 2.28 -14.95
C VAL A 138 22.66 2.47 -13.84
N GLY A 139 21.74 3.41 -13.98
CA GLY A 139 20.68 3.67 -13.01
C GLY A 139 19.74 2.48 -12.90
N LEU A 140 19.29 1.94 -14.04
CA LEU A 140 18.47 0.74 -14.06
C LEU A 140 19.22 -0.50 -13.56
N ILE A 141 20.52 -0.64 -13.86
CA ILE A 141 21.32 -1.75 -13.33
C ILE A 141 21.32 -1.70 -11.80
N THR A 142 21.68 -0.55 -11.25
CA THR A 142 21.74 -0.35 -9.80
C THR A 142 20.38 -0.62 -9.15
N LEU A 143 19.32 -0.02 -9.67
CA LEU A 143 17.98 -0.10 -9.09
C LEU A 143 17.38 -1.52 -9.16
N THR A 144 17.76 -2.35 -10.14
CA THR A 144 17.23 -3.71 -10.30
C THR A 144 17.89 -4.77 -9.43
N GLN A 145 19.04 -4.50 -8.84
CA GLN A 145 19.83 -5.48 -8.07
C GLN A 145 19.50 -5.56 -6.58
N TYR A 146 18.82 -4.56 -6.04
CA TYR A 146 18.51 -4.45 -4.61
C TYR A 146 17.07 -4.86 -4.28
N ILE A 147 16.82 -5.08 -2.98
CA ILE A 147 15.49 -5.38 -2.43
C ILE A 147 14.62 -4.11 -2.48
N LEU A 148 14.14 -3.78 -3.66
CA LEU A 148 13.34 -2.59 -3.96
C LEU A 148 12.00 -2.97 -4.59
N LEU A 149 11.04 -2.06 -4.52
CA LEU A 149 9.75 -2.19 -5.22
C LEU A 149 9.86 -1.82 -6.70
N ASP A 150 10.79 -0.94 -7.05
CA ASP A 150 10.91 -0.40 -8.41
C ASP A 150 11.18 -1.46 -9.49
N PRO A 151 11.95 -2.55 -9.27
CA PRO A 151 12.12 -3.61 -10.27
C PRO A 151 10.78 -4.28 -10.64
N LEU A 152 9.93 -4.51 -9.64
CA LEU A 152 8.60 -5.07 -9.84
C LEU A 152 7.68 -4.06 -10.53
N LEU A 153 7.70 -2.80 -10.09
CA LEU A 153 6.92 -1.72 -10.70
C LEU A 153 7.25 -1.57 -12.19
N LEU A 154 8.54 -1.51 -12.53
CA LEU A 154 9.00 -1.34 -13.90
C LEU A 154 8.69 -2.56 -14.77
N CYS A 155 8.82 -3.78 -14.23
CA CYS A 155 8.39 -5.00 -14.93
C CYS A 155 6.90 -4.95 -15.27
N PHE A 156 6.03 -4.64 -14.30
CA PHE A 156 4.59 -4.57 -14.54
C PHE A 156 4.19 -3.40 -15.44
N LEU A 157 4.90 -2.27 -15.36
CA LEU A 157 4.75 -1.15 -16.28
C LEU A 157 5.07 -1.59 -17.72
N MET A 158 6.25 -2.16 -17.96
CA MET A 158 6.67 -2.64 -19.28
C MET A 158 5.74 -3.73 -19.81
N GLY A 159 5.30 -4.65 -18.95
CA GLY A 159 4.31 -5.67 -19.29
C GLY A 159 2.97 -5.07 -19.72
N SER A 160 2.51 -4.02 -19.04
CA SER A 160 1.26 -3.32 -19.40
C SER A 160 1.37 -2.61 -20.76
N ILE A 161 2.51 -1.99 -21.05
CA ILE A 161 2.77 -1.31 -22.33
C ILE A 161 2.89 -2.33 -23.47
N LEU A 162 3.63 -3.42 -23.25
CA LEU A 162 3.77 -4.52 -24.21
C LEU A 162 2.40 -5.13 -24.53
N GLY A 163 1.60 -5.40 -23.50
CA GLY A 163 0.24 -5.90 -23.67
C GLY A 163 -0.64 -4.94 -24.48
N ALA A 164 -0.62 -3.65 -24.15
CA ALA A 164 -1.38 -2.63 -24.88
C ALA A 164 -0.99 -2.56 -26.36
N ILE A 165 0.30 -2.53 -26.68
CA ILE A 165 0.79 -2.52 -28.07
C ILE A 165 0.42 -3.80 -28.81
N LYS A 166 0.49 -4.96 -28.15
CA LYS A 166 0.08 -6.23 -28.74
C LYS A 166 -1.42 -6.26 -29.03
N VAL A 167 -2.27 -5.70 -28.17
CA VAL A 167 -3.71 -5.57 -28.39
C VAL A 167 -4.04 -4.65 -29.57
N SER A 168 -3.25 -3.59 -29.76
CA SER A 168 -3.41 -2.61 -30.85
C SER A 168 -2.69 -3.01 -32.15
N SER A 169 -1.92 -4.11 -32.15
CA SER A 169 -1.14 -4.54 -33.30
C SER A 169 -1.98 -5.30 -34.32
N ASP A 170 -1.75 -5.01 -35.60
CA ASP A 170 -2.35 -5.70 -36.76
C ASP A 170 -2.01 -7.20 -36.81
N SER A 171 -0.96 -7.62 -36.10
CA SER A 171 -0.61 -9.03 -35.97
C SER A 171 -1.59 -9.83 -35.12
N THR A 172 -2.44 -9.16 -34.34
CA THR A 172 -3.45 -9.80 -33.50
C THR A 172 -4.84 -9.58 -34.04
N ARG A 173 -5.50 -10.67 -34.43
CA ARG A 173 -6.87 -10.62 -34.92
C ARG A 173 -7.82 -10.23 -33.78
N GLU A 174 -8.57 -9.16 -33.97
CA GLU A 174 -9.61 -8.71 -33.02
C GLU A 174 -10.56 -9.85 -32.63
N PHE A 175 -10.97 -9.86 -31.35
CA PHE A 175 -11.86 -10.87 -30.76
C PHE A 175 -11.37 -12.33 -30.87
N SER A 176 -10.13 -12.56 -31.30
CA SER A 176 -9.52 -13.89 -31.22
C SER A 176 -9.11 -14.23 -29.79
N PHE A 177 -8.90 -15.52 -29.52
CA PHE A 177 -8.34 -15.96 -28.24
C PHE A 177 -7.04 -15.23 -27.89
N ARG A 178 -6.12 -15.09 -28.86
CA ARG A 178 -4.83 -14.38 -28.66
C ARG A 178 -5.04 -12.92 -28.26
N TRP A 179 -6.00 -12.24 -28.88
CA TRP A 179 -6.31 -10.85 -28.55
C TRP A 179 -6.85 -10.71 -27.13
N TYR A 180 -7.79 -11.57 -26.72
CA TYR A 180 -8.28 -11.60 -25.34
C TYR A 180 -7.18 -11.98 -24.33
N SER A 181 -6.26 -12.90 -24.68
CA SER A 181 -5.12 -13.22 -23.83
C SER A 181 -4.24 -12.00 -23.56
N TRP A 182 -3.90 -11.22 -24.60
CA TRP A 182 -3.13 -9.98 -24.44
C TRP A 182 -3.91 -8.92 -23.67
N LEU A 183 -5.22 -8.82 -23.87
CA LEU A 183 -6.05 -7.86 -23.16
C LEU A 183 -6.16 -8.18 -21.66
N ILE A 184 -6.39 -9.44 -21.30
CA ILE A 184 -6.42 -9.91 -19.90
C ILE A 184 -5.03 -9.77 -19.27
N PHE A 185 -3.96 -10.10 -20.01
CA PHE A 185 -2.58 -9.91 -19.58
C PHE A 185 -2.30 -8.42 -19.29
N THR A 186 -2.75 -7.52 -20.16
CA THR A 186 -2.60 -6.06 -19.96
C THR A 186 -3.30 -5.61 -18.69
N GLY A 187 -4.54 -6.06 -18.45
CA GLY A 187 -5.26 -5.76 -17.22
C GLY A 187 -4.58 -6.32 -15.96
N LEU A 188 -4.07 -7.55 -16.03
CA LEU A 188 -3.28 -8.15 -14.94
C LEU A 188 -2.04 -7.30 -14.64
N MET A 189 -1.25 -6.94 -15.65
CA MET A 189 -0.05 -6.13 -15.49
C MET A 189 -0.38 -4.73 -14.94
N LEU A 190 -1.46 -4.09 -15.39
CA LEU A 190 -1.94 -2.81 -14.83
C LEU A 190 -2.30 -2.93 -13.36
N SER A 191 -3.06 -3.97 -12.98
CA SER A 191 -3.41 -4.20 -11.58
C SER A 191 -2.19 -4.42 -10.72
N CYS A 192 -1.24 -5.24 -11.18
CA CYS A 192 0.01 -5.48 -10.48
C CYS A 192 0.82 -4.19 -10.34
N CYS A 193 0.88 -3.36 -11.38
CA CYS A 193 1.59 -2.08 -11.36
C CYS A 193 1.05 -1.13 -10.28
N ILE A 194 -0.28 -0.91 -10.24
CA ILE A 194 -0.93 -0.09 -9.20
C ILE A 194 -0.73 -0.70 -7.81
N SER A 195 -0.81 -2.03 -7.73
CA SER A 195 -0.71 -2.78 -6.46
C SER A 195 0.72 -2.88 -5.92
N VAL A 196 1.73 -2.44 -6.68
CA VAL A 196 3.10 -2.22 -6.18
C VAL A 196 3.27 -0.78 -5.68
N LYS A 197 2.86 0.22 -6.47
CA LYS A 197 3.00 1.64 -6.14
C LYS A 197 1.95 2.47 -6.88
N PHE A 198 1.38 3.49 -6.23
CA PHE A 198 0.35 4.34 -6.86
C PHE A 198 0.83 5.15 -8.07
N VAL A 199 2.14 5.30 -8.27
CA VAL A 199 2.71 5.82 -9.52
C VAL A 199 2.26 5.00 -10.74
N GLY A 200 1.89 3.72 -10.55
CA GLY A 200 1.28 2.88 -11.57
C GLY A 200 -0.04 3.42 -12.15
N LEU A 201 -0.69 4.40 -11.51
CA LEU A 201 -1.83 5.13 -12.10
C LEU A 201 -1.44 5.85 -13.40
N PHE A 202 -0.19 6.29 -13.56
CA PHE A 202 0.28 6.85 -14.83
C PHE A 202 0.36 5.79 -15.94
N ALA A 203 0.63 4.52 -15.60
CA ALA A 203 0.55 3.41 -16.54
C ALA A 203 -0.90 3.20 -17.03
N VAL A 204 -1.86 3.22 -16.09
CA VAL A 204 -3.29 3.14 -16.40
C VAL A 204 -3.70 4.29 -17.31
N MET A 205 -3.26 5.51 -17.01
CA MET A 205 -3.53 6.68 -17.84
C MET A 205 -2.97 6.50 -19.25
N LEU A 206 -1.72 6.07 -19.40
CA LEU A 206 -1.10 5.84 -20.72
C LEU A 206 -1.85 4.78 -21.52
N VAL A 207 -2.12 3.61 -20.92
CA VAL A 207 -2.88 2.53 -21.59
C VAL A 207 -4.32 2.96 -21.89
N GLY A 208 -4.90 3.79 -21.03
CA GLY A 208 -6.20 4.42 -21.24
C GLY A 208 -6.19 5.35 -22.46
N LEU A 209 -5.17 6.19 -22.62
CA LEU A 209 -5.02 7.07 -23.78
C LEU A 209 -4.80 6.28 -25.07
N ILE A 210 -3.98 5.22 -25.05
CA ILE A 210 -3.81 4.30 -26.19
C ILE A 210 -5.16 3.66 -26.53
N THR A 211 -5.91 3.21 -25.53
CA THR A 211 -7.23 2.60 -25.71
C THR A 211 -8.26 3.56 -26.29
N ILE A 212 -8.28 4.82 -25.82
CA ILE A 212 -9.16 5.85 -26.36
C ILE A 212 -8.80 6.13 -27.82
N SER A 213 -7.51 6.22 -28.15
CA SER A 213 -7.04 6.41 -29.53
C SER A 213 -7.47 5.25 -30.44
N ASP A 214 -7.34 4.01 -29.99
CA ASP A 214 -7.80 2.84 -30.73
C ASP A 214 -9.31 2.84 -30.96
N LEU A 215 -10.09 3.09 -29.91
CA LEU A 215 -11.55 3.15 -30.00
C LEU A 215 -12.00 4.27 -30.93
N TRP A 216 -11.30 5.41 -30.92
CA TRP A 216 -11.55 6.51 -31.85
C TRP A 216 -11.30 6.11 -33.31
N ARG A 217 -10.20 5.39 -33.59
CA ARG A 217 -9.90 4.86 -34.93
C ARG A 217 -10.94 3.85 -35.39
N ILE A 218 -11.36 2.93 -34.51
CA ILE A 218 -12.39 1.92 -34.81
C ILE A 218 -13.75 2.57 -35.06
N LEU A 219 -14.11 3.61 -34.30
CA LEU A 219 -15.34 4.37 -34.50
C LEU A 219 -15.32 5.16 -35.81
N GLY A 220 -14.16 5.69 -36.19
CA GLY A 220 -13.96 6.45 -37.44
C GLY A 220 -13.99 5.59 -38.70
N ASP A 221 -13.86 4.27 -38.58
CA ASP A 221 -13.96 3.34 -39.71
C ASP A 221 -15.42 3.13 -40.13
N LEU A 222 -15.88 3.95 -41.07
CA LEU A 222 -17.25 3.93 -41.61
C LEU A 222 -17.59 2.63 -42.36
N THR A 223 -16.62 1.74 -42.61
CA THR A 223 -16.88 0.44 -43.26
C THR A 223 -17.47 -0.59 -42.29
N ARG A 224 -17.39 -0.33 -40.98
CA ARG A 224 -17.79 -1.26 -39.91
C ARG A 224 -19.01 -0.74 -39.15
N PRO A 225 -19.95 -1.62 -38.73
CA PRO A 225 -21.09 -1.18 -37.94
C PRO A 225 -20.66 -0.76 -36.53
N VAL A 226 -21.36 0.23 -35.97
CA VAL A 226 -21.11 0.77 -34.61
C VAL A 226 -21.14 -0.30 -33.51
N THR A 227 -21.86 -1.41 -33.75
CA THR A 227 -21.90 -2.57 -32.84
C THR A 227 -20.52 -3.18 -32.59
N VAL A 228 -19.59 -3.07 -33.55
CA VAL A 228 -18.19 -3.49 -33.37
C VAL A 228 -17.49 -2.62 -32.34
N THR A 229 -17.63 -1.29 -32.45
CA THR A 229 -17.05 -0.35 -31.48
C THR A 229 -17.60 -0.60 -30.08
N LEU A 230 -18.90 -0.88 -29.96
CA LEU A 230 -19.52 -1.23 -28.68
C LEU A 230 -18.94 -2.53 -28.10
N LYS A 231 -18.72 -3.57 -28.92
CA LYS A 231 -18.07 -4.81 -28.49
C LYS A 231 -16.65 -4.57 -27.98
N HIS A 232 -15.86 -3.75 -28.69
CA HIS A 232 -14.52 -3.36 -28.24
C HIS A 232 -14.56 -2.59 -26.92
N LEU A 233 -15.48 -1.64 -26.78
CA LEU A 233 -15.66 -0.87 -25.56
C LEU A 233 -15.98 -1.78 -24.37
N ILE A 234 -16.93 -2.71 -24.51
CA ILE A 234 -17.32 -3.66 -23.46
C ILE A 234 -16.14 -4.58 -23.10
N ALA A 235 -15.48 -5.17 -24.09
CA ALA A 235 -14.35 -6.07 -23.86
C ALA A 235 -13.20 -5.36 -23.10
N ARG A 236 -12.87 -4.13 -23.52
CA ARG A 236 -11.83 -3.33 -22.87
C ARG A 236 -12.26 -2.83 -21.49
N ALA A 237 -13.51 -2.45 -21.27
CA ALA A 237 -14.01 -2.08 -19.94
C ALA A 237 -13.94 -3.25 -18.95
N ILE A 238 -14.33 -4.46 -19.38
CA ILE A 238 -14.24 -5.66 -18.53
C ILE A 238 -12.77 -5.96 -18.19
N CYS A 239 -11.90 -6.01 -19.20
CA CYS A 239 -10.53 -6.50 -19.02
C CYS A 239 -9.54 -5.45 -18.50
N LEU A 240 -9.78 -4.15 -18.74
CA LEU A 240 -8.87 -3.05 -18.36
C LEU A 240 -9.41 -2.19 -17.21
N ILE A 241 -10.64 -2.42 -16.73
CA ILE A 241 -11.20 -1.72 -15.55
C ILE A 241 -11.67 -2.72 -14.51
N ILE A 242 -12.68 -3.55 -14.82
CA ILE A 242 -13.29 -4.45 -13.84
C ILE A 242 -12.27 -5.49 -13.35
N TRP A 243 -11.57 -6.13 -14.28
CA TRP A 243 -10.57 -7.13 -13.97
C TRP A 243 -9.41 -6.59 -13.10
N PRO A 244 -8.79 -5.43 -13.41
CA PRO A 244 -7.79 -4.84 -12.55
C PRO A 244 -8.28 -4.46 -11.14
N ILE A 245 -9.51 -3.96 -11.02
CA ILE A 245 -10.12 -3.63 -9.72
C ILE A 245 -10.30 -4.91 -8.89
N LEU A 246 -10.81 -5.99 -9.49
CA LEU A 246 -11.00 -7.27 -8.79
C LEU A 246 -9.67 -7.83 -8.29
N LEU A 247 -8.62 -7.78 -9.11
CA LEU A 247 -7.28 -8.20 -8.71
C LEU A 247 -6.70 -7.31 -7.59
N TYR A 248 -6.87 -5.99 -7.68
CA TYR A 248 -6.40 -5.05 -6.65
C TYR A 248 -7.04 -5.35 -5.29
N VAL A 249 -8.38 -5.53 -5.26
CA VAL A 249 -9.10 -5.92 -4.05
C VAL A 249 -8.63 -7.28 -3.53
N THR A 250 -8.37 -8.24 -4.42
CA THR A 250 -7.86 -9.56 -4.06
C THR A 250 -6.48 -9.48 -3.41
N PHE A 251 -5.56 -8.64 -3.92
CA PHE A 251 -4.25 -8.46 -3.30
C PHE A 251 -4.34 -7.82 -1.91
N PHE A 252 -5.24 -6.87 -1.71
CA PHE A 252 -5.51 -6.32 -0.37
C PHE A 252 -6.16 -7.33 0.57
N TYR A 253 -7.06 -8.17 0.07
CA TYR A 253 -7.62 -9.28 0.83
C TYR A 253 -6.53 -10.24 1.31
N ILE A 254 -5.62 -10.65 0.42
CA ILE A 254 -4.46 -11.49 0.78
C ILE A 254 -3.58 -10.79 1.81
N HIS A 255 -3.26 -9.51 1.62
CA HIS A 255 -2.46 -8.72 2.57
C HIS A 255 -3.05 -8.73 3.99
N LEU A 256 -4.35 -8.44 4.12
CA LEU A 256 -5.03 -8.41 5.42
C LEU A 256 -5.20 -9.81 6.02
N ALA A 257 -5.37 -10.85 5.19
CA ALA A 257 -5.46 -12.24 5.64
C ALA A 257 -4.11 -12.79 6.14
N VAL A 258 -3.00 -12.38 5.51
CA VAL A 258 -1.64 -12.80 5.90
C VAL A 258 -1.20 -12.10 7.19
N LEU A 259 -1.41 -10.79 7.30
CA LEU A 259 -1.00 -9.97 8.44
C LEU A 259 -2.03 -10.01 9.59
N ASN A 260 -2.07 -11.14 10.29
CA ASN A 260 -3.07 -11.41 11.33
C ASN A 260 -2.58 -11.20 12.77
N ARG A 261 -1.36 -10.70 12.98
CA ARG A 261 -0.81 -10.38 14.31
C ARG A 261 -0.66 -8.88 14.51
N SER A 262 -0.74 -8.43 15.76
CA SER A 262 -0.51 -7.03 16.13
C SER A 262 0.92 -6.59 15.81
N GLY A 263 1.08 -5.31 15.47
CA GLY A 263 2.35 -4.69 15.13
C GLY A 263 2.22 -3.17 15.09
N ASN A 264 3.33 -2.47 14.83
CA ASN A 264 3.43 -1.02 15.02
C ASN A 264 2.43 -0.18 14.20
N GLY A 265 1.82 -0.76 13.16
CA GLY A 265 0.84 -0.07 12.30
C GLY A 265 -0.62 -0.17 12.75
N ASP A 266 -0.95 -1.00 13.74
CA ASP A 266 -2.36 -1.27 14.08
C ASP A 266 -3.06 -0.08 14.76
N GLY A 267 -2.31 0.81 15.41
CA GLY A 267 -2.79 2.03 16.07
C GLY A 267 -3.59 2.97 15.17
N PHE A 268 -3.27 2.99 13.87
CA PHE A 268 -3.94 3.83 12.87
C PHE A 268 -5.33 3.33 12.47
N TYR A 269 -5.68 2.11 12.85
CA TYR A 269 -6.95 1.47 12.48
C TYR A 269 -8.00 1.57 13.60
N SER A 270 -9.24 1.22 13.24
CA SER A 270 -10.35 1.18 14.18
C SER A 270 -10.13 0.11 15.25
N SER A 271 -10.71 0.31 16.44
CA SER A 271 -10.63 -0.68 17.52
C SER A 271 -11.23 -2.03 17.11
N ALA A 272 -12.23 -2.04 16.22
CA ALA A 272 -12.84 -3.24 15.66
C ALA A 272 -11.89 -4.02 14.76
N PHE A 273 -11.01 -3.35 14.02
CA PHE A 273 -9.95 -4.01 13.26
C PHE A 273 -8.85 -4.53 14.19
N GLN A 274 -8.42 -3.71 15.16
CA GLN A 274 -7.40 -4.09 16.14
C GLN A 274 -7.78 -5.33 16.96
N SER A 275 -9.07 -5.53 17.27
CA SER A 275 -9.53 -6.71 18.00
C SER A 275 -9.44 -8.01 17.19
N GLN A 276 -9.31 -7.94 15.86
CA GLN A 276 -9.10 -9.11 15.01
C GLN A 276 -7.63 -9.58 14.98
N LEU A 277 -6.68 -8.74 15.41
CA LEU A 277 -5.25 -9.03 15.35
C LEU A 277 -4.77 -9.80 16.58
N ILE A 278 -4.17 -10.97 16.36
CA ILE A 278 -3.61 -11.82 17.41
C ILE A 278 -2.48 -11.06 18.13
N GLY A 279 -2.53 -11.05 19.47
CA GLY A 279 -1.55 -10.34 20.31
C GLY A 279 -1.90 -8.88 20.60
N ASN A 280 -2.96 -8.32 20.00
CA ASN A 280 -3.45 -7.00 20.43
C ASN A 280 -4.18 -7.14 21.78
N SER A 281 -4.09 -6.12 22.64
CA SER A 281 -4.79 -6.10 23.94
C SER A 281 -6.32 -6.16 23.82
N LEU A 282 -6.88 -5.86 22.65
CA LEU A 282 -8.32 -5.94 22.35
C LEU A 282 -8.72 -7.32 21.79
N HIS A 283 -7.76 -8.16 21.45
CA HIS A 283 -8.04 -9.49 20.89
C HIS A 283 -8.64 -10.40 21.96
N ASN A 284 -9.82 -10.95 21.69
CA ASN A 284 -10.62 -11.73 22.64
C ASN A 284 -10.92 -11.02 23.97
N ALA A 285 -10.82 -9.68 24.01
CA ALA A 285 -11.15 -8.93 25.20
C ALA A 285 -12.67 -8.92 25.41
N SER A 286 -13.15 -9.39 26.56
CA SER A 286 -14.55 -9.22 26.96
C SER A 286 -14.77 -7.77 27.39
N MET A 287 -15.44 -6.98 26.56
CA MET A 287 -15.83 -5.61 26.91
C MET A 287 -17.32 -5.54 27.24
N PRO A 288 -17.72 -4.85 28.31
CA PRO A 288 -19.13 -4.64 28.61
C PRO A 288 -19.83 -3.94 27.44
N HIS A 289 -20.95 -4.51 26.97
CA HIS A 289 -21.75 -3.89 25.91
C HIS A 289 -22.38 -2.57 26.37
N LEU A 290 -22.69 -2.47 27.67
CA LEU A 290 -23.32 -1.31 28.28
C LEU A 290 -22.35 -0.63 29.24
N VAL A 291 -22.29 0.69 29.17
CA VAL A 291 -21.48 1.50 30.08
C VAL A 291 -22.33 1.92 31.27
N ALA A 292 -21.82 1.68 32.48
CA ALA A 292 -22.46 2.11 33.72
C ALA A 292 -21.81 3.36 34.29
N TYR A 293 -22.55 4.13 35.08
CA TYR A 293 -21.98 5.19 35.91
C TYR A 293 -20.95 4.59 36.89
N GLY A 294 -19.83 5.27 37.07
CA GLY A 294 -18.65 4.77 37.81
C GLY A 294 -17.69 3.93 36.97
N ALA A 295 -18.04 3.58 35.72
CA ALA A 295 -17.14 2.83 34.86
C ALA A 295 -15.92 3.66 34.45
N VAL A 296 -14.75 2.99 34.40
CA VAL A 296 -13.53 3.54 33.81
C VAL A 296 -13.56 3.24 32.32
N VAL A 297 -13.51 4.29 31.50
CA VAL A 297 -13.57 4.21 30.04
C VAL A 297 -12.38 4.92 29.40
N THR A 298 -12.07 4.53 28.17
CA THR A 298 -11.18 5.26 27.28
C THR A 298 -11.98 5.68 26.05
N LEU A 299 -12.02 6.98 25.76
CA LEU A 299 -12.78 7.53 24.64
C LEU A 299 -11.86 7.68 23.44
N LYS A 300 -12.18 7.07 22.30
CA LYS A 300 -11.43 7.21 21.04
C LYS A 300 -12.29 7.95 20.02
N ASN A 301 -11.71 8.94 19.34
CA ASN A 301 -12.39 9.59 18.22
C ASN A 301 -12.57 8.59 17.06
N HIS A 302 -13.80 8.47 16.56
CA HIS A 302 -14.14 7.51 15.49
C HIS A 302 -13.55 7.88 14.12
N ARG A 303 -13.15 9.15 13.92
CA ARG A 303 -12.56 9.60 12.66
C ARG A 303 -11.20 8.93 12.44
N THR A 304 -10.83 8.73 11.18
CA THR A 304 -9.54 8.14 10.79
C THR A 304 -8.38 8.95 11.39
N GLY A 305 -7.43 8.26 12.05
CA GLY A 305 -6.34 8.91 12.79
C GLY A 305 -6.75 9.55 14.12
N GLY A 306 -7.99 9.32 14.57
CA GLY A 306 -8.51 9.85 15.83
C GLY A 306 -7.78 9.29 17.05
N GLY A 307 -7.24 10.19 17.88
CA GLY A 307 -6.61 9.85 19.15
C GLY A 307 -7.62 9.54 20.27
N TYR A 308 -7.09 9.04 21.38
CA TYR A 308 -7.79 8.90 22.65
C TYR A 308 -7.91 10.24 23.35
N LEU A 309 -9.03 10.50 24.04
CA LEU A 309 -9.15 11.62 24.96
C LEU A 309 -8.10 11.48 26.07
N HIS A 310 -7.17 12.41 26.12
CA HIS A 310 -5.96 12.32 26.93
C HIS A 310 -5.80 13.56 27.80
N SER A 311 -5.27 13.40 29.01
CA SER A 311 -4.97 14.51 29.90
C SER A 311 -3.73 14.22 30.73
N HIS A 312 -2.86 15.21 30.95
CA HIS A 312 -1.62 15.06 31.70
C HIS A 312 -1.39 16.30 32.56
N TYR A 313 -0.45 16.27 33.51
CA TYR A 313 -0.33 17.30 34.56
C TYR A 313 0.08 18.71 34.07
N HIS A 314 0.40 18.89 32.79
CA HIS A 314 0.73 20.21 32.26
C HIS A 314 -0.50 21.10 32.11
N LEU A 315 -0.30 22.39 32.37
CA LEU A 315 -1.29 23.45 32.17
C LEU A 315 -1.08 24.13 30.81
N TYR A 316 -2.10 24.78 30.28
CA TYR A 316 -1.89 25.69 29.15
C TYR A 316 -0.92 26.83 29.55
N PRO A 317 0.00 27.22 28.65
CA PRO A 317 0.97 28.28 28.92
C PRO A 317 0.29 29.64 29.02
N ASP A 318 0.97 30.58 29.67
CA ASP A 318 0.48 31.94 29.83
C ASP A 318 0.26 32.59 28.45
N GLY A 319 -0.84 33.33 28.30
CA GLY A 319 -1.25 33.95 27.04
C GLY A 319 -2.06 33.05 26.10
N ILE A 320 -2.26 31.76 26.44
CA ILE A 320 -3.08 30.83 25.64
C ILE A 320 -4.28 30.34 26.45
N GLY A 321 -5.33 31.17 26.49
CA GLY A 321 -6.59 30.85 27.16
C GLY A 321 -6.43 30.72 28.68
N ALA A 322 -7.20 29.81 29.29
CA ALA A 322 -7.17 29.65 30.76
C ALA A 322 -5.99 28.77 31.19
N LYS A 323 -5.33 29.13 32.31
CA LYS A 323 -4.25 28.36 32.95
C LYS A 323 -4.78 27.11 33.67
N GLN A 324 -5.40 26.23 32.90
CA GLN A 324 -6.05 24.99 33.33
C GLN A 324 -5.36 23.78 32.69
N GLN A 325 -5.71 22.58 33.15
CA GLN A 325 -5.06 21.34 32.69
C GLN A 325 -5.31 21.11 31.20
N GLN A 326 -4.27 20.68 30.48
CA GLN A 326 -4.39 20.36 29.06
C GLN A 326 -5.16 19.05 28.86
N ILE A 327 -6.21 19.12 28.04
CA ILE A 327 -6.90 17.94 27.52
C ILE A 327 -6.68 17.91 26.02
N THR A 328 -6.08 16.82 25.56
CA THR A 328 -5.66 16.64 24.17
C THR A 328 -6.18 15.33 23.62
N THR A 329 -5.76 15.03 22.40
CA THR A 329 -5.95 13.71 21.79
C THR A 329 -4.59 13.05 21.59
N TYR A 330 -4.40 11.85 22.11
CA TYR A 330 -3.14 11.10 22.03
C TYR A 330 -3.34 9.76 21.31
N THR A 331 -2.43 9.39 20.42
CA THR A 331 -2.61 8.24 19.52
C THR A 331 -2.25 6.89 20.13
N HIS A 332 -1.54 6.88 21.25
CA HIS A 332 -1.09 5.65 21.91
C HIS A 332 -1.93 5.33 23.15
N LYS A 333 -1.92 4.06 23.53
CA LYS A 333 -2.55 3.58 24.76
C LYS A 333 -1.71 4.06 25.95
N ASP A 334 -2.36 4.74 26.89
CA ASP A 334 -1.72 5.35 28.06
C ASP A 334 -2.71 5.35 29.23
N ASP A 335 -2.21 5.31 30.47
CA ASP A 335 -3.05 5.42 31.67
C ASP A 335 -3.71 6.79 31.79
N ASN A 336 -3.11 7.82 31.20
CA ASN A 336 -3.65 9.17 31.03
C ASN A 336 -4.82 9.26 30.02
N ASN A 337 -5.24 8.13 29.43
CA ASN A 337 -6.44 8.07 28.59
C ASN A 337 -7.68 7.60 29.38
N LYS A 338 -7.55 7.30 30.68
CA LYS A 338 -8.61 6.73 31.51
C LYS A 338 -9.50 7.81 32.13
N TRP A 339 -10.80 7.69 31.92
CA TRP A 339 -11.83 8.60 32.43
C TRP A 339 -12.90 7.84 33.19
N ILE A 340 -13.42 8.41 34.28
CA ILE A 340 -14.59 7.89 35.00
C ILE A 340 -15.82 8.67 34.56
N ILE A 341 -16.93 7.97 34.33
CA ILE A 341 -18.23 8.59 34.03
C ILE A 341 -19.05 8.75 35.30
N TYR A 342 -19.35 9.98 35.69
CA TYR A 342 -20.30 10.29 36.78
C TYR A 342 -21.58 10.91 36.24
N LYS A 343 -22.63 10.91 37.06
CA LYS A 343 -23.83 11.74 36.80
C LYS A 343 -23.44 13.21 36.91
N TYR A 344 -24.12 14.08 36.17
CA TYR A 344 -23.82 15.51 36.17
C TYR A 344 -23.92 16.18 37.56
N ASN A 345 -24.80 15.68 38.43
CA ASN A 345 -25.15 16.30 39.72
C ASN A 345 -24.65 15.54 40.96
N THR A 346 -24.20 14.29 40.83
CA THR A 346 -23.80 13.48 41.98
C THR A 346 -22.73 12.46 41.61
N ASN A 347 -21.85 12.19 42.59
CA ASN A 347 -20.91 11.08 42.52
C ASN A 347 -21.46 9.79 43.14
N ASP A 348 -22.59 9.88 43.88
CA ASP A 348 -23.20 8.73 44.54
C ASP A 348 -24.02 7.92 43.53
N VAL A 349 -23.47 6.79 43.12
CA VAL A 349 -24.13 5.82 42.24
C VAL A 349 -24.41 4.58 43.06
N LYS A 350 -25.60 4.50 43.64
CA LYS A 350 -26.05 3.29 44.35
C LYS A 350 -26.39 2.20 43.33
N GLY A 351 -25.67 1.09 43.39
CA GLY A 351 -25.85 -0.05 42.48
C GLY A 351 -25.38 0.23 41.04
N VAL A 352 -25.66 -0.71 40.13
CA VAL A 352 -25.25 -0.60 38.72
C VAL A 352 -26.32 0.17 37.94
N THR A 353 -26.07 1.44 37.67
CA THR A 353 -26.94 2.26 36.80
C THR A 353 -26.30 2.41 35.42
N ILE A 354 -27.00 2.00 34.36
CA ILE A 354 -26.54 2.12 32.98
C ILE A 354 -26.70 3.56 32.46
N VAL A 355 -25.70 4.07 31.73
CA VAL A 355 -25.74 5.36 31.03
C VAL A 355 -26.61 5.22 29.78
N ARG A 356 -27.59 6.11 29.62
CA ARG A 356 -28.50 6.12 28.46
C ARG A 356 -28.27 7.32 27.55
N SER A 357 -28.72 7.19 26.31
CA SER A 357 -28.70 8.32 25.36
C SER A 357 -29.56 9.47 25.90
N GLY A 358 -29.00 10.68 25.89
CA GLY A 358 -29.64 11.88 26.43
C GLY A 358 -29.26 12.20 27.88
N ASP A 359 -28.59 11.29 28.59
CA ASP A 359 -28.14 11.54 29.95
C ASP A 359 -27.03 12.61 29.99
N LEU A 360 -27.12 13.49 30.99
CA LEU A 360 -26.04 14.43 31.31
C LEU A 360 -24.99 13.74 32.17
N VAL A 361 -23.77 13.68 31.63
CA VAL A 361 -22.63 13.00 32.27
C VAL A 361 -21.49 13.96 32.53
N ARG A 362 -20.67 13.63 33.52
CA ARG A 362 -19.41 14.30 33.81
C ARG A 362 -18.26 13.32 33.69
N PHE A 363 -17.27 13.66 32.87
CA PHE A 363 -16.04 12.89 32.74
C PHE A 363 -14.99 13.41 33.71
N VAL A 364 -14.45 12.51 34.53
CA VAL A 364 -13.37 12.81 35.49
C VAL A 364 -12.12 12.07 35.06
N HIS A 365 -11.02 12.78 34.90
CA HIS A 365 -9.75 12.15 34.55
C HIS A 365 -9.25 11.30 35.72
N LEU A 366 -9.00 10.01 35.49
CA LEU A 366 -8.69 9.07 36.57
C LEU A 366 -7.38 9.40 37.31
N PRO A 367 -6.26 9.71 36.64
CA PRO A 367 -5.00 10.11 37.30
C PRO A 367 -5.07 11.47 38.01
N THR A 368 -5.58 12.52 37.35
CA THR A 368 -5.47 13.90 37.87
C THR A 368 -6.70 14.40 38.60
N LYS A 369 -7.79 13.63 38.58
CA LYS A 369 -9.06 13.96 39.26
C LYS A 369 -9.71 15.27 38.82
N ARG A 370 -9.31 15.82 37.66
CA ARG A 370 -9.93 17.02 37.07
C ARG A 370 -11.14 16.63 36.22
N ASN A 371 -12.14 17.50 36.19
CA ASN A 371 -13.30 17.32 35.32
C ASN A 371 -12.98 17.80 33.91
N LEU A 372 -13.52 17.12 32.90
CA LEU A 372 -13.61 17.67 31.55
C LEU A 372 -14.48 18.93 31.59
N HIS A 373 -13.90 20.05 31.17
CA HIS A 373 -14.49 21.37 31.28
C HIS A 373 -14.34 22.15 29.97
N SER A 374 -15.29 23.03 29.69
CA SER A 374 -15.21 24.00 28.61
C SER A 374 -15.57 25.38 29.15
N HIS A 375 -14.93 26.41 28.59
CA HIS A 375 -15.09 27.80 29.02
C HIS A 375 -15.04 28.75 27.83
N LYS A 376 -15.41 30.01 28.03
CA LYS A 376 -15.59 31.00 26.95
C LYS A 376 -14.29 31.56 26.35
N GLU A 377 -13.13 31.06 26.75
CA GLU A 377 -11.86 31.48 26.14
C GLU A 377 -11.69 30.81 24.78
N GLN A 378 -10.98 31.47 23.87
CA GLN A 378 -10.73 30.95 22.54
C GLN A 378 -9.75 29.78 22.57
N ALA A 379 -10.00 28.75 21.75
CA ALA A 379 -9.10 27.62 21.59
C ALA A 379 -7.70 28.07 21.11
N PRO A 380 -6.63 27.31 21.42
CA PRO A 380 -5.25 27.70 21.13
C PRO A 380 -4.98 27.91 19.64
N ILE A 381 -5.47 27.02 18.78
CA ILE A 381 -5.22 27.02 17.33
C ILE A 381 -6.44 27.56 16.57
N THR A 382 -7.60 26.93 16.72
CA THR A 382 -8.83 27.31 16.01
C THR A 382 -9.62 28.36 16.80
N LYS A 383 -9.26 29.63 16.66
CA LYS A 383 -9.84 30.77 17.42
C LYS A 383 -11.35 30.99 17.26
N LYS A 384 -12.00 30.31 16.30
CA LYS A 384 -13.45 30.33 16.12
C LYS A 384 -14.22 29.49 17.17
N HIS A 385 -13.54 28.60 17.88
CA HIS A 385 -14.15 27.73 18.89
C HIS A 385 -13.65 28.06 20.29
N PHE A 386 -14.43 27.65 21.28
CA PHE A 386 -14.07 27.71 22.68
C PHE A 386 -13.09 26.60 23.08
N GLN A 387 -12.30 26.86 24.12
CA GLN A 387 -11.31 25.94 24.66
C GLN A 387 -11.96 24.89 25.56
N VAL A 388 -11.41 23.67 25.51
CA VAL A 388 -11.73 22.54 26.38
C VAL A 388 -10.50 22.20 27.21
N THR A 389 -10.67 22.04 28.51
CA THR A 389 -9.60 21.92 29.52
C THR A 389 -10.02 21.00 30.66
N GLY A 390 -9.08 20.66 31.54
CA GLY A 390 -9.35 19.97 32.80
C GLY A 390 -9.41 20.95 33.96
N TYR A 391 -10.53 21.01 34.67
CA TYR A 391 -10.71 21.91 35.82
C TYR A 391 -11.64 21.34 36.90
N GLY A 392 -11.57 21.89 38.11
CA GLY A 392 -12.34 21.44 39.28
C GLY A 392 -11.80 20.17 39.93
N GLU A 393 -12.46 19.73 40.99
CA GLU A 393 -12.09 18.55 41.77
C GLU A 393 -13.28 17.61 41.91
N VAL A 394 -13.01 16.36 42.33
CA VAL A 394 -14.05 15.34 42.53
C VAL A 394 -14.94 15.66 43.73
N ASN A 395 -14.47 16.48 44.67
CA ASN A 395 -15.28 16.92 45.78
C ASN A 395 -16.21 18.05 45.33
N LEU A 396 -17.48 17.70 45.13
CA LEU A 396 -18.59 18.64 45.13
C LEU A 396 -18.89 19.01 46.60
N ASN A 397 -18.06 19.86 47.19
CA ASN A 397 -18.48 20.71 48.30
C ASN A 397 -18.34 22.16 47.87
#